data_AF-A0A919A8P5-F1
#
_entry.id   AF-A0A919A8P5-F1
#
_cell.length_a   1.000
_cell.length_b   1.000
_cell.length_c   1.000
_cell.angle_alpha   90.00
_cell.angle_beta   90.00
_cell.angle_gamma   90.00
#
_symmetry.space_group_name_H-M   'P 1'
#
loop_
_entity.id
_entity.type
_entity.pdbx_description
1 polymer ?
#
loop_
_entity_poly.entity_id
_entity_poly.type
_entity_poly.pdbx_seq_one_letter_code
_entity_poly.pdbx_strand_id
1 'polypeptide(L)'
;MLGFGEGQAVDLAPRGRDELIAYGPLLSDDGTAWLGTAALVRAAGPDAARAVLTPGRYADVEVHRWRFGGRQALPAEGGLRSAP
;
A
#
# COMPACT_ATOMS: atom_id res chain seq x y z
N MET A 1 -11.64 -21.55 0.66
CA MET A 1 -10.34 -21.69 1.33
C MET A 1 -9.34 -20.91 0.48
N LEU A 2 -8.91 -19.75 0.94
CA LEU A 2 -7.89 -18.95 0.24
C LEU A 2 -6.53 -19.57 0.59
N GLY A 3 -5.88 -20.21 -0.38
CA GLY A 3 -4.53 -20.71 -0.22
C GLY A 3 -3.55 -19.54 -0.31
N PHE A 4 -3.02 -19.11 0.83
CA PHE A 4 -1.94 -18.13 0.87
C PHE A 4 -0.63 -18.86 0.64
N GLY A 5 0.07 -18.54 -0.44
CA GLY A 5 1.31 -19.20 -0.82
C GLY A 5 2.38 -19.02 0.24
N GLU A 6 2.92 -20.13 0.76
CA GLU A 6 4.16 -20.16 1.53
C GLU A 6 5.30 -19.71 0.61
N GLY A 7 5.61 -18.41 0.61
CA GLY A 7 6.63 -17.82 -0.24
C GLY A 7 7.76 -17.17 0.55
N GLN A 8 9.01 -17.31 0.10
CA GLN A 8 10.07 -16.42 0.55
C GLN A 8 9.75 -14.97 0.16
N ALA A 9 10.08 -14.02 1.03
CA ALA A 9 9.94 -12.59 0.75
C ALA A 9 10.68 -12.22 -0.54
N VAL A 10 9.93 -11.84 -1.57
CA VAL A 10 10.44 -11.69 -2.95
C VAL A 10 11.12 -10.35 -3.22
N ASP A 11 10.87 -9.33 -2.39
CA ASP A 11 11.59 -8.07 -2.43
C ASP A 11 12.05 -7.71 -1.01
N LEU A 12 13.30 -8.03 -0.66
CA LEU A 12 13.92 -7.54 0.59
C LEU A 12 14.52 -6.14 0.43
N ALA A 13 14.64 -5.66 -0.82
CA ALA A 13 15.17 -4.35 -1.16
C ALA A 13 14.44 -3.81 -2.41
N PRO A 14 13.45 -2.91 -2.25
CA PRO A 14 12.73 -2.34 -3.37
C PRO A 14 13.62 -1.40 -4.20
N ARG A 15 13.25 -1.22 -5.48
CA ARG A 15 13.90 -0.25 -6.36
C ARG A 15 13.47 1.18 -5.99
N GLY A 16 14.38 2.15 -6.09
CA GLY A 16 14.05 3.56 -5.85
C GLY A 16 13.78 3.91 -4.38
N ARG A 17 14.78 3.67 -3.52
CA ARG A 17 14.68 3.91 -2.06
C ARG A 17 14.46 5.39 -1.69
N ASP A 18 14.84 6.34 -2.54
CA ASP A 18 14.75 7.78 -2.25
C ASP A 18 13.30 8.29 -2.13
N GLU A 19 12.35 7.61 -2.76
CA GLU A 19 10.92 7.95 -2.68
C GLU A 19 10.13 7.02 -1.75
N LEU A 20 10.78 6.04 -1.14
CA LEU A 20 10.16 5.08 -0.22
C LEU A 20 9.96 5.71 1.16
N ILE A 21 8.72 5.72 1.63
CA ILE A 21 8.34 6.20 2.97
C ILE A 21 8.33 5.02 3.95
N ALA A 22 7.75 3.88 3.56
CA ALA A 22 7.70 2.66 4.38
C ALA A 22 7.69 1.42 3.49
N TYR A 23 8.21 0.32 4.02
CA TYR A 23 8.32 -0.93 3.27
C TYR A 23 8.43 -2.11 4.21
N GLY A 24 7.69 -3.19 3.95
CA GLY A 24 7.80 -4.39 4.75
C GLY A 24 6.93 -5.55 4.29
N PRO A 25 7.17 -6.74 4.86
CA PRO A 25 6.35 -7.91 4.63
C PRO A 25 4.98 -7.76 5.28
N LEU A 26 3.96 -8.26 4.60
CA LEU A 26 2.67 -8.60 5.19
C LEU A 26 2.76 -10.07 5.60
N LEU A 27 2.55 -10.35 6.88
CA LEU A 27 2.58 -11.68 7.45
C LEU A 27 1.17 -12.14 7.81
N SER A 28 0.99 -13.45 7.95
CA SER A 28 -0.19 -14.04 8.58
C SER A 28 -0.35 -13.56 10.01
N ASP A 29 -1.55 -13.75 10.56
CA ASP A 29 -1.87 -13.33 11.93
C ASP A 29 -0.98 -14.00 12.99
N ASP A 30 -0.43 -15.19 12.71
CA ASP A 30 0.55 -15.88 13.55
C ASP A 30 2.01 -15.44 13.30
N GLY A 31 2.24 -14.55 12.33
CA GLY A 31 3.55 -14.02 11.97
C GLY A 31 4.47 -15.00 11.26
N THR A 32 4.02 -16.21 10.93
CA THR A 32 4.88 -17.28 10.40
C THR A 32 4.92 -17.34 8.88
N ALA A 33 3.80 -17.04 8.22
CA ALA A 33 3.68 -17.11 6.77
C ALA A 33 3.78 -15.70 6.16
N TRP A 34 4.57 -15.58 5.10
CA TRP A 34 4.61 -14.37 4.28
C TRP A 34 3.42 -14.35 3.32
N LEU A 35 2.63 -13.29 3.36
CA LEU A 35 1.44 -13.10 2.52
C LEU A 35 1.69 -12.12 1.37
N GLY A 36 2.67 -11.24 1.50
CA GLY A 36 2.94 -10.22 0.49
C GLY A 36 3.87 -9.13 0.99
N THR A 37 3.97 -8.05 0.22
CA THR A 37 4.75 -6.87 0.57
C THR A 37 3.83 -5.65 0.54
N ALA A 38 3.94 -4.80 1.55
CA ALA A 38 3.39 -3.46 1.52
C ALA A 38 4.51 -2.43 1.31
N ALA A 39 4.28 -1.49 0.41
CA ALA A 39 5.15 -0.36 0.16
C ALA A 39 4.34 0.93 0.19
N LEU A 40 4.85 1.94 0.88
CA LEU A 40 4.35 3.31 0.84
C LEU A 40 5.43 4.17 0.21
N VAL A 41 5.09 4.81 -0.90
CA VAL A 41 6.02 5.56 -1.74
C VAL A 41 5.43 6.91 -2.09
N ARG A 42 6.31 7.90 -2.28
CA ARG A 42 6.00 9.04 -3.15
C ARG A 42 6.15 8.58 -4.58
N ALA A 43 5.24 8.98 -5.45
CA ALA A 43 5.28 8.63 -6.85
C ALA A 43 4.45 9.65 -7.65
N ALA A 44 4.88 9.92 -8.87
CA ALA A 44 4.14 10.79 -9.79
C ALA A 44 2.77 10.20 -10.21
N GLY A 45 2.59 8.89 -10.08
CA GLY A 45 1.36 8.20 -10.46
C GLY A 45 1.36 6.71 -10.10
N PRO A 46 0.25 6.00 -10.36
CA PRO A 46 0.06 4.61 -9.95
C PRO A 46 1.04 3.65 -10.62
N ASP A 47 1.41 3.86 -11.90
CA ASP A 47 2.37 3.01 -12.59
C ASP A 47 3.78 3.14 -12.01
N ALA A 48 4.18 4.37 -11.67
CA ALA A 48 5.46 4.63 -10.99
C ALA A 48 5.48 4.00 -9.59
N ALA A 49 4.37 4.04 -8.86
CA ALA A 49 4.25 3.37 -7.57
C ALA A 49 4.33 1.83 -7.72
N ARG A 50 3.68 1.26 -8.73
CA ARG A 50 3.72 -0.18 -9.01
C ARG A 50 5.10 -0.68 -9.40
N ALA A 51 5.89 0.15 -10.10
CA ALA A 51 7.24 -0.20 -10.56
C ALA A 51 8.26 -0.40 -9.42
N VAL A 52 7.93 0.01 -8.19
CA VAL A 52 8.77 -0.21 -6.99
C VAL A 52 8.81 -1.69 -6.61
N LEU A 53 7.74 -2.44 -6.89
CA LEU A 53 7.64 -3.88 -6.68
C LEU A 53 8.10 -4.65 -7.92
N THR A 54 8.76 -5.78 -7.72
CA THR A 54 9.24 -6.62 -8.83
C THR A 54 8.05 -7.22 -9.60
N PRO A 55 7.88 -6.89 -10.90
CA PRO A 55 6.78 -7.42 -11.70
C PRO A 55 6.85 -8.95 -11.81
N GLY A 56 5.68 -9.61 -11.78
CA GLY A 56 5.57 -11.06 -11.95
C GLY A 56 6.02 -11.90 -10.74
N ARG A 57 6.46 -11.28 -9.64
CA ARG A 57 6.73 -11.95 -8.35
C ARG A 57 5.54 -11.96 -7.40
N TYR A 58 4.55 -11.14 -7.67
CA TYR A 58 3.31 -11.03 -6.91
C TYR A 58 2.17 -11.58 -7.76
N ALA A 59 1.24 -12.31 -7.11
CA ALA A 59 0.05 -12.80 -7.77
C ALA A 59 -0.84 -11.65 -8.28
N ASP A 60 -0.90 -10.56 -7.52
CA ASP A 60 -1.49 -9.29 -7.92
C ASP A 60 -0.84 -8.11 -7.19
N VAL A 61 -1.01 -6.89 -7.71
CA VAL A 61 -0.54 -5.64 -7.09
C VAL A 61 -1.64 -4.57 -7.17
N GLU A 62 -2.11 -4.14 -6.01
CA GLU A 62 -3.04 -3.02 -5.88
C GLU A 62 -2.31 -1.72 -5.51
N VAL A 63 -2.77 -0.59 -6.05
CA VAL A 63 -2.20 0.74 -5.75
C VAL A 63 -3.30 1.68 -5.30
N HIS A 64 -3.14 2.22 -4.09
CA HIS A 64 -4.11 3.12 -3.47
C HIS A 64 -3.46 4.46 -3.15
N ARG A 65 -4.16 5.58 -3.42
CA ARG A 65 -3.68 6.92 -3.07
C ARG A 65 -3.76 7.11 -1.56
N TRP A 66 -2.67 7.59 -0.96
CA TRP A 66 -2.56 7.81 0.48
C TRP A 66 -2.04 9.21 0.80
N ARG A 67 -2.44 9.74 1.96
CA ARG A 67 -1.93 11.00 2.53
C ARG A 67 -1.52 10.78 3.98
N PHE A 68 -0.50 11.49 4.44
CA PHE A 68 -0.16 11.55 5.86
C PHE A 68 -1.36 12.06 6.67
N GLY A 69 -1.56 11.51 7.87
CA GLY A 69 -2.60 11.98 8.81
C GLY A 69 -3.80 11.05 9.00
N GLY A 70 -3.86 9.89 8.34
CA GLY A 70 -4.95 8.93 8.57
C GLY A 70 -6.30 9.39 8.02
N ARG A 71 -7.40 8.77 8.49
CA ARG A 71 -8.77 8.92 7.94
C ARG A 71 -9.11 10.40 7.71
N GLN A 72 -9.38 10.77 6.47
CA GLN A 72 -10.13 12.00 6.23
C GLN A 72 -11.51 11.83 6.88
N ALA A 73 -11.88 12.75 7.75
CA ALA A 73 -13.28 12.92 8.09
C ALA A 73 -14.02 13.10 6.75
N LEU A 74 -15.03 12.27 6.49
CA LEU A 74 -16.03 12.58 5.49
C LEU A 74 -16.48 14.03 5.78
N PRO A 75 -16.58 14.92 4.77
CA PRO A 75 -17.17 16.22 5.02
C PRO A 75 -18.54 15.97 5.64
N ALA A 76 -18.82 16.58 6.80
CA ALA A 76 -20.12 16.49 7.43
C ALA A 76 -21.15 16.98 6.41
N GLU A 77 -21.98 16.07 5.92
CA GLU A 77 -23.08 16.42 5.05
C GLU A 77 -24.10 17.22 5.85
N GLY A 78 -24.42 18.42 5.38
CA GLY A 78 -25.63 19.14 5.77
C GLY A 78 -25.43 20.23 6.82
N GLY A 79 -25.52 21.48 6.38
CA GLY A 79 -25.60 22.64 7.26
C GLY A 79 -25.73 23.97 6.52
N LEU A 80 -26.58 24.01 5.49
CA LEU A 80 -26.99 25.26 4.87
C LEU A 80 -27.64 26.17 5.92
N ARG A 81 -27.07 27.35 6.17
CA ARG A 81 -27.88 28.53 6.49
C ARG A 81 -27.19 29.82 6.07
N SER A 82 -27.76 30.44 5.05
CA SER A 82 -27.56 31.84 4.68
C SER A 82 -27.93 32.79 5.84
N ALA A 83 -27.06 33.80 6.02
CA ALA A 83 -27.32 35.25 6.16
C ALA A 83 -28.22 35.74 7.32
N PRO A 84 -28.30 37.06 7.64
CA PRO A 84 -27.88 38.25 6.87
C PRO A 84 -26.41 38.68 7.05
#